data_AF-A0A7Y8BLQ2-F1
#
_entry.id   AF-A0A7Y8BLQ2-F1
#
_cell.length_a   1.000
_cell.length_b   1.000
_cell.length_c   1.000
_cell.angle_alpha   90.00
_cell.angle_beta   90.00
_cell.angle_gamma   90.00
#
_symmetry.space_group_name_H-M   'P 1'
#
loop_
_entity.id
_entity.type
_entity.pdbx_description
1 polymer ?
#
loop_
_entity_poly.entity_id
_entity_poly.type
_entity_poly.pdbx_seq_one_letter_code
_entity_poly.pdbx_strand_id
1 'polypeptide(L)'
;MFNKIIATLAFVSLHAFAQPALASFTGTDYSGHYTCKGNDSHIGEFTGTVEMKLDSGQSTGEHGAYTFKLTLADNSEYDGFAAANSNSLAMYFAHKDPTLKDYGVGIAPIQSDAEGKISFTKYYYAPEYQDGGHGTEVCVKS
;
A
#
# COMPACT_ATOMS: atom_id res chain seq x y z
N MET A 1 23.49 -62.93 -37.50
CA MET A 1 22.15 -62.79 -36.90
C MET A 1 22.26 -61.88 -35.69
N PHE A 2 21.51 -60.78 -35.71
CA PHE A 2 21.10 -59.88 -34.60
C PHE A 2 22.19 -59.16 -33.75
N ASN A 3 22.07 -57.89 -33.38
CA ASN A 3 21.41 -56.70 -33.93
C ASN A 3 22.04 -55.52 -33.16
N LYS A 4 22.48 -54.47 -33.85
CA LYS A 4 23.06 -53.27 -33.19
C LYS A 4 21.93 -52.45 -32.58
N ILE A 5 21.89 -52.32 -31.26
CA ILE A 5 21.03 -51.34 -30.58
C ILE A 5 21.84 -50.05 -30.45
N ILE A 6 21.50 -49.06 -31.28
CA ILE A 6 22.00 -47.69 -31.14
C ILE A 6 21.03 -46.99 -30.19
N ALA A 7 21.51 -46.68 -28.98
CA ALA A 7 20.77 -45.88 -28.02
C ALA A 7 21.01 -44.40 -28.30
N THR A 8 20.01 -43.72 -28.84
CA THR A 8 20.04 -42.27 -29.07
C THR A 8 19.73 -41.55 -27.75
N LEU A 9 20.74 -40.96 -27.10
CA LEU A 9 20.54 -40.06 -25.96
C LEU A 9 19.93 -38.74 -26.45
N ALA A 10 18.65 -38.52 -26.18
CA ALA A 10 18.02 -37.21 -26.35
C ALA A 10 18.42 -36.29 -25.19
N PHE A 11 19.30 -35.32 -25.47
CA PHE A 11 19.61 -34.23 -24.53
C PHE A 11 18.44 -33.24 -24.49
N VAL A 12 17.60 -33.34 -23.46
CA VAL A 12 16.60 -32.31 -23.15
C VAL A 12 17.35 -31.17 -22.46
N SER A 13 17.65 -30.11 -23.21
CA SER A 13 18.21 -28.86 -22.67
C SER A 13 17.13 -28.13 -21.87
N LEU A 14 17.12 -28.36 -20.56
CA LEU A 14 16.41 -27.54 -19.57
C LEU A 14 16.99 -26.12 -19.62
N HIS A 15 16.38 -25.26 -20.43
CA HIS A 15 16.62 -23.83 -20.36
C HIS A 15 15.95 -23.34 -19.07
N ALA A 16 16.72 -23.25 -17.99
CA ALA A 16 16.31 -22.52 -16.81
C ALA A 16 16.15 -21.05 -17.24
N PHE A 17 14.91 -20.64 -17.51
CA PHE A 17 14.59 -19.23 -17.69
C PHE A 17 14.87 -18.54 -16.36
N ALA A 18 16.03 -17.90 -16.24
CA ALA A 18 16.29 -16.98 -15.15
C ALA A 18 15.21 -15.90 -15.23
N GLN A 19 14.28 -15.90 -14.28
CA GLN A 19 13.33 -14.80 -14.16
C GLN A 19 14.15 -13.53 -13.90
N PRO A 20 13.93 -12.45 -14.65
CA PRO A 20 14.55 -11.16 -14.33
C PRO A 20 14.27 -10.87 -12.86
N ALA A 21 15.32 -10.57 -12.09
CA ALA A 21 15.12 -10.03 -10.75
C ALA A 21 14.22 -8.79 -10.88
N LEU A 22 13.18 -8.69 -10.04
CA LEU A 22 12.37 -7.47 -9.97
C LEU A 22 13.32 -6.29 -9.79
N ALA A 23 13.11 -5.22 -10.56
CA ALA A 23 13.97 -4.05 -10.50
C ALA A 23 13.93 -3.50 -9.07
N SER A 24 15.10 -3.16 -8.50
CA SER A 24 15.14 -2.53 -7.18
C SER A 24 14.24 -1.28 -7.15
N PHE A 25 13.67 -0.99 -5.99
CA PHE A 25 12.90 0.24 -5.81
C PHE A 25 13.76 1.48 -6.06
N THR A 26 13.27 2.37 -6.91
CA THR A 26 13.88 3.65 -7.29
C THR A 26 12.95 4.84 -7.11
N GLY A 27 11.71 4.60 -6.65
CA GLY A 27 10.73 5.65 -6.39
C GLY A 27 11.03 6.45 -5.12
N THR A 28 10.18 7.46 -4.87
CA THR A 28 10.23 8.24 -3.63
C THR A 28 9.73 7.40 -2.46
N ASP A 29 10.52 7.35 -1.38
CA ASP A 29 10.10 6.68 -0.13
C ASP A 29 9.17 7.60 0.69
N TYR A 30 7.91 7.18 0.80
CA TYR A 30 6.88 7.85 1.60
C TYR A 30 6.72 7.25 3.01
N SER A 31 7.69 6.50 3.52
CA SER A 31 7.68 6.00 4.89
C SER A 31 7.76 7.15 5.90
N GLY A 32 7.07 7.03 7.03
CA GLY A 32 7.15 7.99 8.13
C GLY A 32 5.87 8.06 8.95
N HIS A 33 5.86 9.04 9.87
CA HIS A 33 4.68 9.38 10.67
C HIS A 33 4.02 10.64 10.12
N TYR A 34 2.70 10.62 10.04
CA TYR A 34 1.90 11.71 9.50
C TYR A 34 0.86 12.14 10.52
N THR A 35 0.79 13.44 10.78
CA THR A 35 -0.32 14.01 11.54
C THR A 35 -1.48 14.26 10.59
N CYS A 36 -2.64 13.69 10.89
CA CYS A 36 -3.82 13.72 10.03
C CYS A 36 -4.98 14.49 10.66
N LYS A 37 -5.70 15.24 9.83
CA LYS A 37 -7.00 15.83 10.14
C LYS A 37 -7.97 15.45 9.05
N GLY A 38 -9.15 14.94 9.42
CA GLY A 38 -10.14 14.50 8.46
C GLY A 38 -11.56 14.84 8.85
N ASN A 39 -12.47 14.51 7.94
CA ASN A 39 -13.91 14.62 8.12
C ASN A 39 -14.57 13.39 7.51
N ASP A 40 -15.29 12.65 8.34
CA ASP A 40 -16.04 11.44 7.98
C ASP A 40 -17.54 11.75 7.89
N SER A 41 -18.23 11.09 6.98
CA SER A 41 -19.67 11.27 6.74
C SER A 41 -20.56 10.95 7.95
N HIS A 42 -20.10 10.14 8.90
CA HIS A 42 -20.87 9.71 10.07
C HIS A 42 -20.39 10.35 11.37
N ILE A 43 -19.07 10.47 11.56
CA ILE A 43 -18.50 10.96 12.83
C ILE A 43 -18.05 12.44 12.78
N GLY A 44 -18.05 13.06 11.59
CA GLY A 44 -17.62 14.43 11.41
C GLY A 44 -16.09 14.59 11.49
N GLU A 45 -15.64 15.70 12.05
CA GLU A 45 -14.21 16.01 12.14
C GLU A 45 -13.47 15.04 13.08
N PHE A 46 -12.31 14.57 12.64
CA PHE A 46 -11.44 13.71 13.44
C PHE A 46 -9.96 14.07 13.26
N THR A 47 -9.14 13.61 14.20
CA THR A 47 -7.68 13.68 14.13
C THR A 47 -7.06 12.32 14.38
N GLY A 48 -5.89 12.08 13.80
CA GLY A 48 -5.18 10.82 13.95
C GLY A 48 -3.72 10.93 13.52
N THR A 49 -3.01 9.83 13.72
CA THR A 49 -1.63 9.65 13.24
C THR A 49 -1.58 8.45 12.31
N VAL A 50 -0.96 8.62 11.15
CA VAL A 50 -0.65 7.53 10.23
C VAL A 50 0.82 7.16 10.37
N GLU A 51 1.11 5.86 10.40
CA GLU A 51 2.44 5.29 10.23
C GLU A 51 2.50 4.52 8.91
N MET A 52 3.44 4.87 8.05
CA MET A 52 3.75 4.15 6.81
C MET A 52 5.17 3.61 6.84
N LYS A 53 5.35 2.36 6.41
CA LYS A 53 6.67 1.74 6.25
C LYS A 53 6.77 1.03 4.91
N LEU A 54 7.79 1.37 4.14
CA LEU A 54 8.10 0.73 2.86
C LEU A 54 8.45 -0.74 3.09
N ASP A 55 7.79 -1.62 2.36
CA ASP A 55 8.23 -2.99 2.14
C ASP A 55 9.13 -3.01 0.91
N SER A 56 10.44 -2.86 1.12
CA SER A 56 11.42 -2.85 0.03
C SER A 56 11.50 -4.19 -0.70
N GLY A 57 11.08 -5.30 -0.07
CA GLY A 57 11.03 -6.63 -0.69
C GLY A 57 9.87 -6.78 -1.68
N GLN A 58 8.83 -5.96 -1.55
CA GLN A 58 7.66 -5.95 -2.44
C GLN A 58 7.59 -4.70 -3.33
N SER A 59 8.59 -3.81 -3.23
CA SER A 59 8.67 -2.58 -4.02
C SER A 59 9.56 -2.77 -5.24
N THR A 60 9.19 -2.18 -6.38
CA THR A 60 9.91 -2.36 -7.66
C THR A 60 9.81 -1.12 -8.53
N GLY A 61 10.94 -0.64 -9.06
CA GLY A 61 10.98 0.58 -9.87
C GLY A 61 10.36 1.76 -9.12
N GLU A 62 9.39 2.45 -9.73
CA GLU A 62 8.66 3.56 -9.09
C GLU A 62 7.49 3.12 -8.20
N HIS A 63 7.17 1.83 -8.16
CA HIS A 63 6.06 1.30 -7.38
C HIS A 63 6.53 0.93 -5.97
N GLY A 64 6.03 1.65 -4.97
CA GLY A 64 6.29 1.37 -3.56
C GLY A 64 5.15 0.59 -2.92
N ALA A 65 5.46 -0.44 -2.14
CA ALA A 65 4.51 -1.14 -1.29
C ALA A 65 4.73 -0.72 0.16
N TYR A 66 3.66 -0.47 0.91
CA TYR A 66 3.75 0.05 2.27
C TYR A 66 2.81 -0.69 3.21
N THR A 67 3.25 -0.94 4.44
CA THR A 67 2.33 -1.14 5.56
C THR A 67 1.69 0.21 5.91
N PHE A 68 0.46 0.20 6.38
CA PHE A 68 -0.25 1.39 6.83
C PHE A 68 -0.90 1.10 8.19
N LYS A 69 -0.75 2.02 9.14
CA LYS A 69 -1.49 2.01 10.40
C LYS A 69 -2.01 3.41 10.69
N LEU A 70 -3.30 3.54 10.99
CA LEU A 70 -3.92 4.76 11.48
C LEU A 70 -4.32 4.57 12.94
N THR A 71 -3.97 5.52 13.78
CA THR A 71 -4.46 5.62 15.16
C THR A 71 -5.17 6.95 15.35
N LEU A 72 -6.46 6.90 15.68
CA LEU A 72 -7.28 8.08 15.97
C LEU A 72 -7.02 8.60 17.39
N ALA A 73 -7.45 9.83 17.68
CA ALA A 73 -7.26 10.48 18.98
C ALA A 73 -7.93 9.74 20.17
N ASP A 74 -8.97 8.95 19.90
CA ASP A 74 -9.65 8.10 20.88
C ASP A 74 -8.96 6.72 21.07
N ASN A 75 -7.83 6.50 20.40
CA ASN A 75 -7.08 5.25 20.30
C ASN A 75 -7.74 4.15 19.45
N SER A 76 -8.77 4.46 18.67
CA SER A 76 -9.24 3.55 17.63
C SER A 76 -8.12 3.30 16.62
N GLU A 77 -7.88 2.03 16.28
CA GLU A 77 -6.78 1.62 15.42
C GLU A 77 -7.31 0.97 14.15
N TYR A 78 -6.67 1.33 13.03
CA TYR A 78 -6.91 0.77 11.72
C TYR A 78 -5.60 0.25 11.15
N ASP A 79 -5.59 -1.03 10.77
CA ASP A 79 -4.47 -1.64 10.08
C ASP A 79 -4.75 -1.68 8.57
N GLY A 80 -3.70 -1.66 7.76
CA GLY A 80 -3.86 -1.61 6.31
C GLY A 80 -2.55 -1.68 5.53
N PHE A 81 -2.64 -1.33 4.26
CA PHE A 81 -1.51 -1.28 3.35
C PHE A 81 -1.75 -0.25 2.25
N ALA A 82 -0.67 0.19 1.60
CA ALA A 82 -0.74 1.11 0.48
C ALA A 82 0.19 0.70 -0.66
N ALA A 83 -0.23 1.02 -1.88
CA ALA A 83 0.59 0.95 -3.07
C ALA A 83 0.79 2.38 -3.60
N ALA A 84 2.04 2.75 -3.84
CA ALA A 84 2.41 4.02 -4.45
C ALA A 84 2.67 3.84 -5.95
N ASN A 85 2.26 4.84 -6.72
CA ASN A 85 2.68 5.02 -8.10
C ASN A 85 3.04 6.49 -8.31
N SER A 86 4.34 6.78 -8.50
CA SER A 86 4.89 8.13 -8.53
C SER A 86 4.35 8.96 -7.34
N ASN A 87 3.56 10.02 -7.55
CA ASN A 87 3.06 10.91 -6.51
C ASN A 87 1.62 10.59 -6.07
N SER A 88 1.24 9.32 -6.05
CA SER A 88 -0.13 8.90 -5.69
C SER A 88 -0.10 7.61 -4.88
N LEU A 89 -0.96 7.51 -3.87
CA LEU A 89 -1.20 6.31 -3.09
C LEU A 89 -2.60 5.75 -3.37
N ALA A 90 -2.70 4.43 -3.43
CA ALA A 90 -3.95 3.70 -3.22
C ALA A 90 -3.80 2.89 -1.92
N MET A 91 -4.82 2.90 -1.08
CA MET A 91 -4.72 2.45 0.31
C MET A 91 -5.91 1.56 0.65
N TYR A 92 -5.67 0.52 1.42
CA TYR A 92 -6.69 -0.22 2.16
C TYR A 92 -6.50 0.07 3.65
N PHE A 93 -7.61 0.17 4.38
CA PHE A 93 -7.62 0.32 5.84
C PHE A 93 -8.80 -0.46 6.42
N ALA A 94 -8.62 -0.99 7.62
CA ALA A 94 -9.66 -1.69 8.36
C ALA A 94 -9.48 -1.49 9.86
N HIS A 95 -10.57 -1.17 10.54
CA HIS A 95 -10.62 -1.10 11.98
C HIS A 95 -10.28 -2.48 12.59
N LYS A 96 -9.52 -2.49 13.69
CA LYS A 96 -9.07 -3.75 14.32
C LYS A 96 -10.21 -4.61 14.89
N ASP A 97 -11.31 -3.98 15.27
CA ASP A 97 -12.56 -4.68 15.54
C ASP A 97 -13.33 -4.90 14.22
N PRO A 98 -13.37 -6.13 13.68
CA PRO A 98 -14.03 -6.42 12.42
C PRO A 98 -15.56 -6.37 12.52
N THR A 99 -16.13 -6.37 13.74
CA THR A 99 -17.59 -6.32 13.93
C THR A 99 -18.18 -4.97 13.53
N LEU A 100 -17.36 -3.90 13.57
CA LEU A 100 -17.75 -2.56 13.13
C LEU A 100 -17.90 -2.46 11.61
N LYS A 101 -17.32 -3.40 10.85
CA LYS A 101 -17.26 -3.37 9.39
C LYS A 101 -16.74 -2.05 8.84
N ASP A 102 -15.87 -1.40 9.62
CA ASP A 102 -15.25 -0.14 9.27
C ASP A 102 -13.94 -0.40 8.52
N TYR A 103 -14.09 -0.61 7.22
CA TYR A 103 -12.97 -0.83 6.33
C TYR A 103 -13.29 -0.30 4.95
N GLY A 104 -12.25 0.09 4.22
CA GLY A 104 -12.43 0.73 2.94
C GLY A 104 -11.15 0.85 2.14
N VAL A 105 -11.30 1.56 1.03
CA VAL A 105 -10.20 1.94 0.17
C VAL A 105 -10.10 3.45 0.09
N GLY A 106 -8.88 3.94 -0.08
CA GLY A 106 -8.61 5.35 -0.28
C GLY A 106 -7.66 5.59 -1.46
N ILE A 107 -7.80 6.76 -2.07
CA ILE A 107 -6.83 7.30 -3.02
C ILE A 107 -6.28 8.60 -2.44
N ALA A 108 -4.97 8.80 -2.56
CA ALA A 108 -4.32 9.96 -1.99
C ALA A 108 -3.25 10.53 -2.92
N PRO A 109 -3.51 11.64 -3.62
CA PRO A 109 -2.43 12.42 -4.23
C PRO A 109 -1.46 12.92 -3.15
N ILE A 110 -0.18 12.87 -3.49
CA ILE A 110 0.92 13.33 -2.64
C ILE A 110 1.41 14.68 -3.14
N GLN A 111 1.73 15.56 -2.22
CA GLN A 111 2.29 16.88 -2.46
C GLN A 111 3.55 17.07 -1.62
N SER A 112 4.44 17.93 -2.11
CA SER A 112 5.58 18.45 -1.36
C SER A 112 5.52 19.96 -1.37
N ASP A 113 5.72 20.61 -0.22
CA ASP A 113 5.88 22.07 -0.17
C ASP A 113 7.27 22.52 -0.66
N ALA A 114 7.51 23.84 -0.63
CA ALA A 114 8.78 24.42 -1.10
C ALA A 114 9.98 23.98 -0.25
N GLU A 115 9.73 23.59 1.00
CA GLU A 115 10.70 23.08 1.96
C GLU A 115 10.88 21.55 1.86
N GLY A 116 10.16 20.89 0.95
CA GLY A 116 10.21 19.44 0.73
C GLY A 116 9.38 18.61 1.73
N LYS A 117 8.53 19.26 2.53
CA LYS A 117 7.64 18.58 3.46
C LYS A 117 6.55 17.85 2.69
N ILE A 118 6.42 16.55 2.94
CA ILE A 118 5.45 15.70 2.27
C ILE A 118 4.09 15.78 2.96
N SER A 119 3.04 15.85 2.16
CA SER A 119 1.65 15.67 2.59
C SER A 119 0.87 14.84 1.59
N PHE A 120 -0.25 14.26 2.02
CA PHE A 120 -1.23 13.67 1.11
C PHE A 120 -2.65 14.02 1.54
N THR A 121 -3.56 14.05 0.59
CA THR A 121 -5.00 14.20 0.86
C THR A 121 -5.71 12.93 0.42
N LYS A 122 -6.16 12.12 1.38
CA LYS A 122 -6.88 10.87 1.09
C LYS A 122 -8.36 11.15 0.98
N TYR A 123 -8.99 10.71 -0.11
CA TYR A 123 -10.42 10.45 -0.15
C TYR A 123 -10.62 8.95 0.04
N TYR A 124 -11.61 8.55 0.84
CA TYR A 124 -11.91 7.13 1.07
C TYR A 124 -13.39 6.81 0.98
N TYR A 125 -13.66 5.53 0.72
CA TYR A 125 -14.98 4.93 0.76
C TYR A 125 -14.93 3.59 1.50
N ALA A 126 -15.83 3.44 2.47
CA ALA A 126 -15.99 2.30 3.37
C ALA A 126 -17.44 1.78 3.27
N PRO A 127 -17.73 0.88 2.31
CA PRO A 127 -19.10 0.58 1.88
C PRO A 127 -19.98 -0.08 2.96
N GLU A 128 -19.37 -0.78 3.92
CA GLU A 128 -20.12 -1.49 4.97
C GLU A 128 -20.14 -0.76 6.32
N TYR A 129 -19.40 0.35 6.43
CA TYR A 129 -19.41 1.15 7.64
C TYR A 129 -20.71 1.95 7.72
N GLN A 130 -21.59 1.60 8.66
CA GLN A 130 -22.86 2.30 8.89
C GLN A 130 -23.68 2.54 7.60
N ASP A 131 -23.85 1.51 6.77
CA ASP A 131 -24.55 1.58 5.48
C ASP A 131 -23.90 2.50 4.41
N GLY A 132 -22.64 2.88 4.60
CA GLY A 132 -21.79 3.52 3.59
C GLY A 132 -21.03 4.73 4.10
N GLY A 133 -19.81 4.53 4.59
CA GLY A 133 -18.91 5.59 5.06
C GLY A 133 -18.05 6.18 3.96
N HIS A 134 -17.79 7.48 4.01
CA HIS A 134 -16.81 8.13 3.17
C HIS A 134 -16.29 9.40 3.84
N GLY A 135 -15.12 9.85 3.43
CA GLY A 135 -14.55 11.05 4.01
C GLY A 135 -13.28 11.48 3.32
N THR A 136 -12.71 12.55 3.85
CA THR A 136 -11.41 13.06 3.43
C THR A 136 -10.51 13.25 4.64
N GLU A 137 -9.20 13.04 4.46
CA GLU A 137 -8.20 13.41 5.45
C GLU A 137 -6.98 14.03 4.77
N VAL A 138 -6.42 15.06 5.42
CA VAL A 138 -5.14 15.66 5.06
C VAL A 138 -4.12 15.21 6.07
N CYS A 139 -3.06 14.57 5.60
CA CYS A 139 -2.00 14.00 6.41
C CYS A 139 -0.67 14.66 6.05
N VAL A 140 0.03 15.18 7.05
CA VAL A 140 1.29 15.91 6.88
C VAL A 140 2.40 15.16 7.60
N LYS A 141 3.49 14.84 6.88
CA LYS A 141 4.64 14.13 7.42
C LYS A 141 5.30 14.98 8.52
N SER A 142 5.59 14.32 9.64
CA SER A 142 6.26 14.91 10.82
C SER A 142 7.77 14.86 10.68
#